data_AF-A0AAN6FZD6-F1
#
_entry.id   AF-A0AAN6FZD6-F1
#
_cell.length_a   1.000
_cell.length_b   1.000
_cell.length_c   1.000
_cell.angle_alpha   90.00
_cell.angle_beta   90.00
_cell.angle_gamma   90.00
#
_symmetry.space_group_name_H-M   'P 1'
#
loop_
_entity.id
_entity.type
_entity.pdbx_description
1 polymer ?
#
loop_
_entity_poly.entity_id
_entity_poly.type
_entity_poly.pdbx_seq_one_letter_code
_entity_poly.pdbx_strand_id
1 'polypeptide(L)'
;MIDTDYYLSPVMVNYFVHSAIGRGRRNMFLATTATQDFGNQGLSYAKLALINAEKIMNTSAAFAQPGGQTQANMIHLKADQIVGEWRDSTYGIGGGRIPYDVNTALVPAALRAISTLSAAGFYPSHPEWNTTAAEYAQVWEDNTLQFFQVTVPVSEAKTLVTNYTAEAGYGFPSHAANITSDVVYHGLSLMGNDNQPIVKVMNSDDCFRHFLLNSTNQTQLTAFVNQTANNILQPFPVGLSNPVGMLVANPAYGGDAVYAANWTNSAYHGTVVWSWPMAMMAAGLQRQLGRCADSSPPDFCADSNVHGNVLAAYNHLWDIIEANTPDLSTEVWSWLFQDGKFVVEPLGALPGATEGDIRQLWSLTFLAVMRDSNLR
;
A
#
# COMPACT_ATOMS: atom_id res chain seq x y z
N MET A 1 -14.01 -7.39 -4.61
CA MET A 1 -12.64 -7.26 -4.07
C MET A 1 -12.58 -7.79 -2.65
N ILE A 2 -11.42 -8.24 -2.16
CA ILE A 2 -11.19 -8.83 -0.84
C ILE A 2 -10.69 -7.79 0.20
N ASP A 3 -10.09 -6.71 -0.29
CA ASP A 3 -9.55 -5.60 0.49
C ASP A 3 -10.66 -4.76 1.15
N THR A 4 -11.82 -4.66 0.50
CA THR A 4 -12.96 -3.82 0.90
C THR A 4 -13.42 -4.08 2.34
N ASP A 5 -13.36 -5.34 2.78
CA ASP A 5 -13.76 -5.74 4.13
C ASP A 5 -12.92 -5.05 5.21
N TYR A 6 -11.64 -4.77 4.93
CA TYR A 6 -10.66 -4.34 5.93
C TYR A 6 -10.64 -2.83 6.16
N TYR A 7 -11.27 -2.02 5.30
CA TYR A 7 -11.31 -0.56 5.47
C TYR A 7 -12.33 -0.08 6.51
N LEU A 8 -13.43 -0.83 6.72
CA LEU A 8 -14.54 -0.37 7.54
C LEU A 8 -14.11 -0.13 9.00
N SER A 9 -13.44 -1.10 9.62
CA SER A 9 -13.05 -1.00 11.03
C SER A 9 -12.08 0.16 11.30
N PRO A 10 -10.99 0.36 10.53
CA PRO A 10 -10.13 1.54 10.65
C PRO A 10 -10.87 2.88 10.52
N VAL A 11 -11.77 3.00 9.54
CA VAL A 11 -12.58 4.21 9.35
C VAL A 11 -13.52 4.44 10.54
N MET A 12 -14.14 3.38 11.06
CA MET A 12 -14.98 3.45 12.26
C MET A 12 -14.22 3.92 13.49
N VAL A 13 -12.97 3.46 13.69
CA VAL A 13 -12.12 3.96 14.77
C VAL A 13 -11.84 5.46 14.60
N ASN A 14 -11.38 5.86 13.41
CA ASN A 14 -11.05 7.25 13.15
C ASN A 14 -12.25 8.19 13.39
N TYR A 15 -13.44 7.82 12.91
CA TYR A 15 -14.62 8.64 13.06
C TYR A 15 -15.29 8.49 14.44
N PHE A 16 -15.67 7.28 14.84
CA PHE A 16 -16.49 7.09 16.04
C PHE A 16 -15.72 7.02 17.35
N VAL A 17 -14.40 6.75 17.32
CA VAL A 17 -13.57 6.71 18.53
C VAL A 17 -12.76 8.00 18.66
N HIS A 18 -12.05 8.41 17.62
CA HIS A 18 -11.11 9.55 17.72
C HIS A 18 -11.77 10.92 17.52
N SER A 19 -12.89 11.04 16.80
CA SER A 19 -13.60 12.32 16.62
C SER A 19 -14.70 12.55 17.66
N ALA A 20 -14.72 13.75 18.27
CA ALA A 20 -15.79 14.16 19.19
C ALA A 20 -17.18 14.18 18.51
N ILE A 21 -17.23 14.61 17.25
CA ILE A 21 -18.46 14.65 16.45
C ILE A 21 -18.96 13.23 16.21
N GLY A 22 -18.06 12.31 15.82
CA GLY A 22 -18.43 10.92 15.60
C GLY A 22 -18.90 10.23 16.87
N ARG A 23 -18.21 10.42 18.01
CA ARG A 23 -18.65 9.92 19.32
C ARG A 23 -20.09 10.33 19.65
N GLY A 24 -20.46 11.59 19.41
CA GLY A 24 -21.81 12.10 19.65
C GLY A 24 -22.88 11.53 18.72
N ARG A 25 -22.51 11.11 17.49
CA ARG A 25 -23.43 10.56 16.48
C ARG A 25 -23.53 9.04 16.49
N ARG A 26 -22.59 8.36 17.14
CA ARG A 26 -22.39 6.90 17.11
C ARG A 26 -23.68 6.11 17.30
N ASN A 27 -24.36 6.28 18.43
CA ASN A 27 -25.50 5.42 18.80
C ASN A 27 -26.66 5.55 17.81
N MET A 28 -26.99 6.77 17.39
CA MET A 28 -28.06 7.02 16.42
C MET A 28 -27.69 6.47 15.04
N PHE A 29 -26.46 6.69 14.58
CA PHE A 29 -26.01 6.20 13.28
C PHE A 29 -26.03 4.67 13.23
N LEU A 30 -25.49 3.99 14.25
CA LEU A 30 -25.42 2.53 14.30
C LEU A 30 -26.79 1.85 14.48
N ALA A 31 -27.79 2.58 15.00
CA ALA A 31 -29.18 2.11 15.07
C ALA A 31 -29.91 2.19 13.72
N THR A 32 -29.33 2.83 12.70
CA THR A 32 -29.92 2.92 11.37
C THR A 32 -30.05 1.53 10.75
N THR A 33 -31.24 1.23 10.24
CA THR A 33 -31.54 -0.03 9.54
C THR A 33 -31.17 0.09 8.07
N ALA A 34 -30.46 -0.91 7.54
CA ALA A 34 -30.17 -1.01 6.12
C ALA A 34 -31.45 -1.20 5.31
N THR A 35 -31.61 -0.34 4.29
CA THR A 35 -32.76 -0.35 3.37
C THR A 35 -32.45 -1.02 2.03
N GLN A 36 -31.18 -1.32 1.77
CA GLN A 36 -30.75 -1.95 0.53
C GLN A 36 -31.00 -3.45 0.55
N ASP A 37 -31.31 -4.02 -0.62
CA ASP A 37 -31.63 -5.44 -0.78
C ASP A 37 -30.43 -6.25 -1.29
N PHE A 38 -29.45 -6.44 -0.41
CA PHE A 38 -28.31 -7.35 -0.64
C PHE A 38 -28.37 -8.55 0.31
N GLY A 39 -29.58 -8.96 0.72
CA GLY A 39 -29.78 -9.96 1.77
C GLY A 39 -29.51 -9.45 3.19
N ASN A 40 -29.35 -8.13 3.36
CA ASN A 40 -29.08 -7.44 4.62
C ASN A 40 -30.22 -6.50 5.06
N GLN A 41 -31.36 -6.52 4.35
CA GLN A 41 -32.52 -5.72 4.68
C GLN A 41 -32.98 -5.99 6.12
N GLY A 42 -33.24 -4.93 6.88
CA GLY A 42 -33.70 -5.05 8.26
C GLY A 42 -32.58 -5.18 9.31
N LEU A 43 -31.32 -5.40 8.90
CA LEU A 43 -30.18 -5.37 9.82
C LEU A 43 -29.78 -3.92 10.15
N SER A 44 -29.41 -3.67 11.40
CA SER A 44 -28.83 -2.38 11.78
C SER A 44 -27.38 -2.26 11.31
N TYR A 45 -26.90 -1.04 11.12
CA TYR A 45 -25.48 -0.79 10.82
C TYR A 45 -24.54 -1.33 11.90
N ALA A 46 -24.97 -1.34 13.17
CA ALA A 46 -24.25 -2.04 14.24
C ALA A 46 -24.06 -3.53 13.93
N LYS A 47 -25.14 -4.22 13.49
CA LYS A 47 -25.07 -5.65 13.20
C LYS A 47 -24.24 -5.93 11.95
N LEU A 48 -24.27 -5.05 10.95
CA LEU A 48 -23.43 -5.18 9.76
C LEU A 48 -21.93 -4.99 10.08
N ALA A 49 -21.59 -4.01 10.93
CA ALA A 49 -20.22 -3.83 11.41
C ALA A 49 -19.73 -5.05 12.19
N LEU A 50 -20.59 -5.62 13.05
CA LEU A 50 -20.29 -6.87 13.75
C LEU A 50 -20.04 -8.03 12.79
N ILE A 51 -20.88 -8.24 11.77
CA ILE A 51 -20.70 -9.32 10.78
C ILE A 51 -19.37 -9.16 10.02
N ASN A 52 -18.99 -7.94 9.66
CA ASN A 52 -17.70 -7.67 9.03
C ASN A 52 -16.53 -7.98 9.98
N ALA A 53 -16.60 -7.59 11.25
CA ALA A 53 -15.59 -7.91 12.25
C ALA A 53 -15.49 -9.43 12.53
N GLU A 54 -16.62 -10.13 12.66
CA GLU A 54 -16.68 -11.60 12.79
C GLU A 54 -15.95 -12.28 11.62
N LYS A 55 -16.20 -11.81 10.38
CA LYS A 55 -15.51 -12.33 9.19
C LYS A 55 -13.99 -12.14 9.29
N ILE A 56 -13.52 -10.94 9.61
CA ILE A 56 -12.08 -10.62 9.71
C ILE A 56 -11.41 -11.44 10.81
N MET A 57 -12.03 -11.55 11.99
CA MET A 57 -11.52 -12.38 13.08
C MET A 57 -11.43 -13.85 12.67
N ASN A 58 -12.44 -14.38 11.98
CA ASN A 58 -12.45 -15.78 11.55
C ASN A 58 -11.39 -16.06 10.47
N THR A 59 -11.27 -15.21 9.44
CA THR A 59 -10.35 -15.45 8.31
C THR A 59 -8.89 -15.23 8.67
N SER A 60 -8.60 -14.39 9.67
CA SER A 60 -7.24 -14.10 10.11
C SER A 60 -6.72 -15.05 11.20
N ALA A 61 -7.61 -15.83 11.84
CA ALA A 61 -7.28 -16.63 13.01
C ALA A 61 -6.20 -17.68 12.73
N ALA A 62 -6.28 -18.39 11.60
CA ALA A 62 -5.37 -19.49 11.29
C ALA A 62 -3.91 -19.02 11.19
N PHE A 63 -3.66 -17.85 10.59
CA PHE A 63 -2.32 -17.27 10.52
C PHE A 63 -1.79 -16.83 11.89
N ALA A 64 -2.69 -16.42 12.79
CA ALA A 64 -2.32 -15.95 14.12
C ALA A 64 -2.05 -17.08 15.14
N GLN A 65 -2.43 -18.33 14.83
CA GLN A 65 -2.17 -19.46 15.73
C GLN A 65 -0.68 -19.85 15.78
N PRO A 66 -0.20 -20.48 16.87
CA PRO A 66 1.15 -21.03 16.93
C PRO A 66 1.44 -21.99 15.77
N GLY A 67 2.50 -21.71 15.00
CA GLY A 67 2.85 -22.48 13.80
C GLY A 67 1.95 -22.20 12.58
N GLY A 68 1.03 -21.24 12.70
CA GLY A 68 0.07 -20.86 11.67
C GLY A 68 0.61 -19.90 10.62
N GLN A 69 1.80 -19.31 10.83
CA GLN A 69 2.42 -18.31 9.95
C GLN A 69 2.94 -18.96 8.66
N THR A 70 2.00 -19.36 7.80
CA THR A 70 2.26 -20.05 6.53
C THR A 70 1.48 -19.38 5.42
N GLN A 71 1.97 -19.51 4.19
CA GLN A 71 1.33 -18.95 3.00
C GLN A 71 -0.11 -19.45 2.79
N ALA A 72 -0.42 -20.68 3.20
CA ALA A 72 -1.77 -21.26 3.10
C ALA A 72 -2.80 -20.55 4.01
N ASN A 73 -2.35 -19.96 5.12
CA ASN A 73 -3.21 -19.28 6.09
C ASN A 73 -3.32 -17.77 5.85
N MET A 74 -2.62 -17.24 4.84
CA MET A 74 -2.75 -15.84 4.43
C MET A 74 -4.12 -15.59 3.77
N ILE A 75 -4.44 -14.34 3.47
CA ILE A 75 -5.63 -13.97 2.72
C ILE A 75 -5.35 -14.11 1.22
N HIS A 76 -6.14 -14.95 0.57
CA HIS A 76 -6.07 -15.21 -0.86
C HIS A 76 -7.19 -14.47 -1.59
N LEU A 77 -6.98 -14.17 -2.88
CA LEU A 77 -8.08 -13.87 -3.79
C LEU A 77 -9.06 -15.04 -3.79
N LYS A 78 -10.35 -14.72 -3.98
CA LYS A 78 -11.42 -15.72 -4.07
C LYS A 78 -11.08 -16.79 -5.12
N ALA A 79 -11.57 -18.00 -4.90
CA ALA A 79 -11.40 -19.09 -5.86
C ALA A 79 -11.85 -18.65 -7.26
N ASP A 80 -11.08 -19.04 -8.27
CA ASP A 80 -11.33 -18.77 -9.69
C ASP A 80 -11.38 -17.28 -10.08
N GLN A 81 -10.97 -16.38 -9.19
CA GLN A 81 -10.80 -14.96 -9.50
C GLN A 81 -9.32 -14.65 -9.75
N ILE A 82 -9.06 -13.95 -10.85
CA ILE A 82 -7.72 -13.50 -11.26
C ILE A 82 -7.42 -12.04 -10.84
N VAL A 83 -8.45 -11.35 -10.36
CA VAL A 83 -8.42 -9.99 -9.84
C VAL A 83 -9.27 -9.93 -8.56
N GLY A 84 -9.25 -8.80 -7.85
CA GLY A 84 -10.09 -8.64 -6.67
C GLY A 84 -9.43 -7.99 -5.46
N GLU A 85 -8.44 -7.13 -5.65
CA GLU A 85 -8.10 -6.05 -4.70
C GLU A 85 -8.03 -4.73 -5.48
N TRP A 86 -7.51 -3.66 -4.90
CA TRP A 86 -7.53 -2.33 -5.54
C TRP A 86 -6.82 -2.31 -6.91
N ARG A 87 -5.77 -3.13 -7.11
CA ARG A 87 -5.11 -3.34 -8.41
C ARG A 87 -5.91 -4.31 -9.28
N ASP A 88 -7.21 -4.05 -9.44
CA ASP A 88 -8.23 -4.88 -10.10
C ASP A 88 -8.07 -4.99 -11.63
N SER A 89 -6.87 -5.30 -12.11
CA SER A 89 -6.56 -5.60 -13.52
C SER A 89 -5.77 -6.91 -13.61
N THR A 90 -5.86 -7.59 -14.75
CA THR A 90 -5.25 -8.93 -14.97
C THR A 90 -3.79 -9.03 -14.52
N TYR A 91 -3.00 -7.99 -14.78
CA TYR A 91 -1.59 -7.92 -14.40
C TYR A 91 -1.32 -7.00 -13.20
N GLY A 92 -2.35 -6.42 -12.57
CA GLY A 92 -2.18 -5.48 -11.46
C GLY A 92 -1.33 -6.05 -10.33
N ILE A 93 -1.54 -7.32 -10.00
CA ILE A 93 -0.69 -8.11 -9.09
C ILE A 93 0.04 -9.27 -9.79
N GLY A 94 0.18 -9.24 -11.11
CA GLY A 94 0.94 -10.23 -11.88
C GLY A 94 0.38 -11.65 -11.87
N GLY A 95 -0.96 -11.78 -11.78
CA GLY A 95 -1.63 -13.07 -11.60
C GLY A 95 -1.44 -13.71 -10.23
N GLY A 96 -0.87 -12.98 -9.27
CA GLY A 96 -0.73 -13.43 -7.89
C GLY A 96 -2.06 -13.77 -7.24
N ARG A 97 -2.01 -14.63 -6.22
CA ARG A 97 -3.20 -15.03 -5.45
C ARG A 97 -3.21 -14.51 -4.03
N ILE A 98 -2.07 -14.02 -3.53
CA ILE A 98 -1.91 -13.51 -2.17
C ILE A 98 -1.35 -12.09 -2.26
N PRO A 99 -2.19 -11.06 -2.20
CA PRO A 99 -1.74 -9.67 -2.35
C PRO A 99 -0.92 -9.17 -1.16
N TYR A 100 0.11 -8.38 -1.45
CA TYR A 100 1.02 -7.83 -0.43
C TYR A 100 0.33 -6.83 0.51
N ASP A 101 -0.35 -5.83 -0.03
CA ASP A 101 -1.04 -4.76 0.69
C ASP A 101 -2.09 -5.32 1.69
N VAL A 102 -2.90 -6.28 1.24
CA VAL A 102 -3.95 -6.90 2.04
C VAL A 102 -3.34 -7.58 3.26
N ASN A 103 -2.31 -8.40 3.04
CA ASN A 103 -1.76 -9.27 4.05
C ASN A 103 -0.79 -8.56 5.00
N THR A 104 -0.08 -7.53 4.53
CA THR A 104 0.97 -6.87 5.33
C THR A 104 0.50 -5.57 5.98
N ALA A 105 -0.64 -5.02 5.55
CA ALA A 105 -1.18 -3.77 6.06
C ALA A 105 -2.67 -3.85 6.43
N LEU A 106 -3.54 -4.24 5.50
CA LEU A 106 -5.00 -4.12 5.72
C LEU A 106 -5.53 -5.07 6.80
N VAL A 107 -5.13 -6.35 6.78
CA VAL A 107 -5.51 -7.35 7.79
C VAL A 107 -5.07 -6.91 9.20
N PRO A 108 -3.78 -6.65 9.48
CA PRO A 108 -3.36 -6.19 10.80
C PRO A 108 -4.02 -4.86 11.21
N ALA A 109 -4.21 -3.92 10.28
CA ALA A 109 -4.87 -2.64 10.59
C ALA A 109 -6.32 -2.83 11.02
N ALA A 110 -7.06 -3.70 10.33
CA ALA A 110 -8.42 -4.03 10.70
C ALA A 110 -8.49 -4.75 12.05
N LEU A 111 -7.55 -5.64 12.36
CA LEU A 111 -7.47 -6.32 13.65
C LEU A 111 -7.16 -5.35 14.80
N ARG A 112 -6.22 -4.42 14.63
CA ARG A 112 -5.99 -3.32 15.60
C ARG A 112 -7.24 -2.49 15.81
N ALA A 113 -7.97 -2.20 14.73
CA ALA A 113 -9.21 -1.45 14.79
C ALA A 113 -10.32 -2.22 15.51
N ILE A 114 -10.47 -3.53 15.27
CA ILE A 114 -11.43 -4.39 15.96
C ILE A 114 -11.13 -4.43 17.47
N SER A 115 -9.86 -4.56 17.86
CA SER A 115 -9.44 -4.46 19.26
C SER A 115 -9.91 -3.15 19.90
N THR A 116 -9.62 -2.02 19.24
CA THR A 116 -10.03 -0.68 19.70
C THR A 116 -11.55 -0.52 19.80
N LEU A 117 -12.29 -1.01 18.80
CA LEU A 117 -13.76 -0.94 18.76
C LEU A 117 -14.39 -1.83 19.84
N SER A 118 -13.84 -3.02 20.08
CA SER A 118 -14.26 -3.91 21.16
C SER A 118 -14.06 -3.24 22.54
N ALA A 119 -12.88 -2.65 22.77
CA ALA A 119 -12.60 -1.87 23.99
C ALA A 119 -13.58 -0.70 24.20
N ALA A 120 -14.03 -0.08 23.11
CA ALA A 120 -15.00 1.02 23.13
C ALA A 120 -16.48 0.55 23.18
N GLY A 121 -16.74 -0.76 23.29
CA GLY A 121 -18.06 -1.35 23.47
C GLY A 121 -18.90 -1.48 22.20
N PHE A 122 -18.29 -1.47 21.01
CA PHE A 122 -19.02 -1.66 19.74
C PHE A 122 -19.49 -3.10 19.53
N TYR A 123 -18.83 -4.07 20.17
CA TYR A 123 -19.13 -5.50 20.04
C TYR A 123 -19.46 -6.11 21.42
N PRO A 124 -20.65 -5.85 22.01
CA PRO A 124 -20.98 -6.36 23.34
C PRO A 124 -20.99 -7.89 23.46
N SER A 125 -21.17 -8.61 22.35
CA SER A 125 -21.06 -10.08 22.30
C SER A 125 -19.63 -10.60 22.22
N HIS A 126 -18.65 -9.72 21.97
CA HIS A 126 -17.23 -10.06 21.84
C HIS A 126 -16.29 -9.07 22.57
N PRO A 127 -16.47 -8.85 23.89
CA PRO A 127 -15.58 -7.98 24.65
C PRO A 127 -14.13 -8.49 24.69
N GLU A 128 -13.92 -9.79 24.51
CA GLU A 128 -12.60 -10.44 24.48
C GLU A 128 -11.74 -10.01 23.27
N TRP A 129 -12.36 -9.54 22.18
CA TRP A 129 -11.65 -9.11 20.98
C TRP A 129 -10.73 -7.91 21.21
N ASN A 130 -10.93 -7.12 22.27
CA ASN A 130 -9.97 -6.11 22.69
C ASN A 130 -8.55 -6.72 22.80
N THR A 131 -8.43 -7.89 23.42
CA THR A 131 -7.15 -8.59 23.57
C THR A 131 -6.85 -9.48 22.37
N THR A 132 -7.77 -10.37 21.99
CA THR A 132 -7.50 -11.39 20.96
C THR A 132 -7.19 -10.78 19.59
N ALA A 133 -7.90 -9.71 19.19
CA ALA A 133 -7.61 -9.06 17.91
C ALA A 133 -6.27 -8.31 17.94
N ALA A 134 -5.86 -7.76 19.09
CA ALA A 134 -4.55 -7.13 19.24
C ALA A 134 -3.40 -8.15 19.15
N GLU A 135 -3.58 -9.34 19.73
CA GLU A 135 -2.64 -10.45 19.63
C GLU A 135 -2.52 -10.94 18.17
N TYR A 136 -3.65 -11.11 17.48
CA TYR A 136 -3.65 -11.48 16.06
C TYR A 136 -2.94 -10.41 15.24
N ALA A 137 -3.28 -9.14 15.42
CA ALA A 137 -2.64 -8.04 14.71
C ALA A 137 -1.12 -8.06 14.88
N GLN A 138 -0.61 -8.30 16.08
CA GLN A 138 0.83 -8.38 16.34
C GLN A 138 1.49 -9.50 15.52
N VAL A 139 0.90 -10.70 15.49
CA VAL A 139 1.43 -11.82 14.71
C VAL A 139 1.46 -11.50 13.21
N TRP A 140 0.37 -10.93 12.68
CA TRP A 140 0.27 -10.48 11.30
C TRP A 140 1.30 -9.38 10.96
N GLU A 141 1.47 -8.39 11.84
CA GLU A 141 2.45 -7.32 11.66
C GLU A 141 3.88 -7.87 11.57
N ASP A 142 4.23 -8.81 12.45
CA ASP A 142 5.60 -9.28 12.62
C ASP A 142 6.01 -10.36 11.61
N ASN A 143 5.07 -11.16 11.09
CA ASN A 143 5.40 -12.40 10.37
C ASN A 143 5.04 -12.39 8.88
N THR A 144 4.49 -11.29 8.34
CA THR A 144 4.01 -11.26 6.94
C THR A 144 5.03 -10.73 5.94
N LEU A 145 5.78 -9.67 6.28
CA LEU A 145 6.71 -9.01 5.34
C LEU A 145 7.74 -10.00 4.73
N GLN A 146 8.25 -10.95 5.53
CA GLN A 146 9.25 -11.92 5.08
C GLN A 146 8.81 -12.77 3.88
N PHE A 147 7.51 -12.98 3.68
CA PHE A 147 7.01 -13.76 2.54
C PHE A 147 7.18 -13.03 1.22
N PHE A 148 7.20 -11.70 1.24
CA PHE A 148 7.24 -10.84 0.07
C PHE A 148 8.61 -10.22 -0.18
N GLN A 149 9.55 -10.32 0.78
CA GLN A 149 10.84 -9.67 0.68
C GLN A 149 11.65 -10.21 -0.52
N VAL A 150 12.13 -9.29 -1.34
CA VAL A 150 13.06 -9.54 -2.43
C VAL A 150 14.34 -8.76 -2.15
N THR A 151 15.48 -9.46 -2.21
CA THR A 151 16.81 -8.86 -2.17
C THR A 151 17.51 -9.17 -3.48
N VAL A 152 17.94 -8.14 -4.19
CA VAL A 152 18.63 -8.26 -5.48
C VAL A 152 20.07 -7.77 -5.31
N PRO A 153 21.08 -8.65 -5.47
CA PRO A 153 22.49 -8.26 -5.38
C PRO A 153 22.87 -7.17 -6.37
N VAL A 154 23.81 -6.28 -6.01
CA VAL A 154 24.26 -5.14 -6.84
C VAL A 154 24.50 -5.49 -8.31
N SER A 155 25.25 -6.56 -8.58
CA SER A 155 25.61 -6.96 -9.96
C SER A 155 24.40 -7.41 -10.78
N GLU A 156 23.49 -8.15 -10.14
CA GLU A 156 22.24 -8.61 -10.74
C GLU A 156 21.31 -7.42 -10.99
N ALA A 157 21.13 -6.55 -9.98
CA ALA A 157 20.29 -5.37 -10.06
C ALA A 157 20.70 -4.45 -11.23
N LYS A 158 22.01 -4.19 -11.40
CA LYS A 158 22.54 -3.41 -12.54
C LYS A 158 22.22 -4.03 -13.90
N THR A 159 22.30 -5.35 -13.98
CA THR A 159 21.98 -6.11 -15.20
C THR A 159 20.49 -6.02 -15.50
N LEU A 160 19.65 -6.26 -14.49
CA LEU A 160 18.20 -6.24 -14.59
C LEU A 160 17.66 -4.89 -15.06
N VAL A 161 18.05 -3.77 -14.42
CA VAL A 161 17.56 -2.44 -14.82
C VAL A 161 18.06 -2.04 -16.21
N THR A 162 19.26 -2.47 -16.61
CA THR A 162 19.81 -2.23 -17.95
C THR A 162 19.03 -2.99 -19.02
N ASN A 163 18.77 -4.28 -18.77
CA ASN A 163 17.98 -5.12 -19.67
C ASN A 163 16.54 -4.61 -19.78
N TYR A 164 15.90 -4.30 -18.66
CA TYR A 164 14.55 -3.73 -18.62
C TYR A 164 14.45 -2.47 -19.46
N THR A 165 15.41 -1.55 -19.33
CA THR A 165 15.41 -0.29 -20.09
C THR A 165 15.50 -0.54 -21.60
N ALA A 166 16.36 -1.48 -22.01
CA ALA A 166 16.52 -1.86 -23.41
C ALA A 166 15.23 -2.51 -23.97
N GLU A 167 14.60 -3.36 -23.17
CA GLU A 167 13.38 -4.08 -23.54
C GLU A 167 12.14 -3.18 -23.57
N ALA A 168 11.97 -2.32 -22.55
CA ALA A 168 10.85 -1.39 -22.46
C ALA A 168 10.86 -0.37 -23.62
N GLY A 169 12.03 -0.02 -24.15
CA GLY A 169 12.15 0.68 -25.42
C GLY A 169 11.73 2.16 -25.42
N TYR A 170 11.50 2.77 -24.25
CA TYR A 170 11.08 4.18 -24.14
C TYR A 170 12.24 5.18 -24.17
N GLY A 171 13.50 4.72 -24.12
CA GLY A 171 14.69 5.58 -24.26
C GLY A 171 15.14 6.33 -23.01
N PHE A 172 14.51 6.13 -21.84
CA PHE A 172 15.01 6.63 -20.56
C PHE A 172 16.31 5.91 -20.15
N PRO A 173 17.19 6.51 -19.34
CA PRO A 173 18.42 5.86 -18.88
C PRO A 173 18.14 4.82 -17.78
N SER A 174 18.95 3.75 -17.73
CA SER A 174 18.78 2.68 -16.73
C SER A 174 19.16 3.07 -15.30
N HIS A 175 19.94 4.14 -15.13
CA HIS A 175 20.51 4.58 -13.86
C HIS A 175 21.31 3.50 -13.10
N ALA A 176 21.79 2.45 -13.77
CA ALA A 176 22.49 1.34 -13.14
C ALA A 176 23.71 1.76 -12.28
N ALA A 177 24.36 2.87 -12.63
CA ALA A 177 25.48 3.43 -11.85
C ALA A 177 25.08 3.86 -10.42
N ASN A 178 23.80 4.18 -10.18
CA ASN A 178 23.30 4.59 -8.86
C ASN A 178 23.20 3.42 -7.88
N ILE A 179 23.21 2.18 -8.38
CA ILE A 179 23.11 0.97 -7.54
C ILE A 179 24.47 0.69 -6.90
N THR A 180 24.59 1.04 -5.62
CA THR A 180 25.82 0.87 -4.83
C THR A 180 25.70 -0.16 -3.70
N SER A 181 24.47 -0.62 -3.41
CA SER A 181 24.15 -1.67 -2.45
C SER A 181 23.06 -2.58 -3.00
N ASP A 182 22.82 -3.71 -2.33
CA ASP A 182 21.72 -4.61 -2.69
C ASP A 182 20.39 -3.86 -2.65
N VAL A 183 19.54 -4.13 -3.65
CA VAL A 183 18.21 -3.53 -3.74
C VAL A 183 17.24 -4.41 -2.97
N VAL A 184 16.53 -3.82 -2.00
CA VAL A 184 15.53 -4.52 -1.18
C VAL A 184 14.16 -3.90 -1.43
N TYR A 185 13.15 -4.74 -1.62
CA TYR A 185 11.76 -4.32 -1.75
C TYR A 185 10.84 -5.49 -1.42
N HIS A 186 9.53 -5.23 -1.32
CA HIS A 186 8.52 -6.29 -1.20
C HIS A 186 7.83 -6.48 -2.56
N GLY A 187 7.76 -7.72 -3.04
CA GLY A 187 7.06 -8.07 -4.27
C GLY A 187 5.55 -7.85 -4.15
N LEU A 188 4.88 -7.60 -5.28
CA LEU A 188 3.45 -7.25 -5.33
C LEU A 188 2.52 -8.31 -4.74
N SER A 189 2.89 -9.59 -4.89
CA SER A 189 2.04 -10.72 -4.50
C SER A 189 2.83 -12.03 -4.50
N LEU A 190 2.21 -13.09 -3.96
CA LEU A 190 2.70 -14.47 -4.06
C LEU A 190 1.87 -15.29 -5.04
N MET A 191 2.45 -16.39 -5.52
CA MET A 191 1.82 -17.32 -6.48
C MET A 191 1.41 -16.62 -7.77
N GLY A 192 2.35 -15.88 -8.36
CA GLY A 192 2.16 -15.21 -9.64
C GLY A 192 2.03 -16.17 -10.81
N ASN A 193 1.74 -15.60 -11.98
CA ASN A 193 1.76 -16.34 -13.25
C ASN A 193 3.09 -17.08 -13.46
N ASP A 194 3.05 -18.14 -14.28
CA ASP A 194 4.22 -18.95 -14.64
C ASP A 194 4.93 -19.59 -13.42
N ASN A 195 4.15 -19.92 -12.38
CA ASN A 195 4.61 -20.49 -11.12
C ASN A 195 5.62 -19.62 -10.37
N GLN A 196 5.55 -18.30 -10.54
CA GLN A 196 6.42 -17.39 -9.82
C GLN A 196 6.05 -17.35 -8.33
N PRO A 197 6.97 -17.72 -7.41
CA PRO A 197 6.66 -17.75 -5.99
C PRO A 197 6.34 -16.34 -5.44
N ILE A 198 7.06 -15.32 -5.94
CA ILE A 198 6.89 -13.91 -5.63
C ILE A 198 6.87 -13.15 -6.95
N VAL A 199 5.89 -12.25 -7.13
CA VAL A 199 5.84 -11.30 -8.26
C VAL A 199 6.82 -10.17 -7.98
N LYS A 200 7.96 -10.17 -8.67
CA LYS A 200 9.13 -9.30 -8.44
C LYS A 200 8.96 -7.91 -9.04
N VAL A 201 7.94 -7.21 -8.58
CA VAL A 201 7.66 -5.81 -8.94
C VAL A 201 7.80 -4.96 -7.67
N MET A 202 8.76 -4.03 -7.70
CA MET A 202 8.85 -2.99 -6.68
C MET A 202 7.63 -2.07 -6.82
N ASN A 203 6.98 -1.71 -5.73
CA ASN A 203 5.67 -1.07 -5.80
C ASN A 203 5.47 -0.06 -4.66
N SER A 204 4.45 0.79 -4.80
CA SER A 204 4.12 1.82 -3.82
C SER A 204 3.24 1.34 -2.65
N ASP A 205 2.93 0.04 -2.55
CA ASP A 205 1.94 -0.46 -1.57
C ASP A 205 2.47 -0.45 -0.15
N ASP A 206 3.78 -0.23 0.03
CA ASP A 206 4.36 0.15 1.31
C ASP A 206 3.59 1.34 1.96
N CYS A 207 2.93 2.20 1.14
CA CYS A 207 2.10 3.30 1.63
C CYS A 207 0.98 2.84 2.58
N PHE A 208 0.39 1.67 2.37
CA PHE A 208 -0.65 1.13 3.24
C PHE A 208 -0.11 0.90 4.64
N ARG A 209 1.05 0.26 4.75
CA ARG A 209 1.68 -0.03 6.05
C ARG A 209 2.13 1.25 6.74
N HIS A 210 2.76 2.19 6.04
CA HIS A 210 3.16 3.49 6.60
C HIS A 210 1.96 4.29 7.13
N PHE A 211 0.82 4.23 6.44
CA PHE A 211 -0.35 5.01 6.78
C PHE A 211 -1.22 4.36 7.87
N LEU A 212 -1.38 3.03 7.84
CA LEU A 212 -2.35 2.32 8.68
C LEU A 212 -1.75 1.69 9.95
N LEU A 213 -0.44 1.44 9.98
CA LEU A 213 0.19 0.68 11.06
C LEU A 213 1.22 1.49 11.84
N ASN A 214 1.28 1.19 13.14
CA ASN A 214 2.31 1.66 14.07
C ASN A 214 3.04 0.44 14.65
N SER A 215 3.68 -0.36 13.78
CA SER A 215 4.32 -1.61 14.18
C SER A 215 5.37 -1.41 15.28
N THR A 216 5.54 -2.42 16.11
CA THR A 216 6.35 -2.34 17.35
C THR A 216 7.64 -3.16 17.30
N ASN A 217 7.80 -4.06 16.33
CA ASN A 217 9.08 -4.73 16.06
C ASN A 217 10.07 -3.72 15.46
N GLN A 218 10.97 -3.20 16.29
CA GLN A 218 11.84 -2.09 15.93
C GLN A 218 12.83 -2.43 14.81
N THR A 219 13.46 -3.60 14.83
CA THR A 219 14.38 -4.02 13.75
C THR A 219 13.67 -4.08 12.41
N GLN A 220 12.49 -4.69 12.37
CA GLN A 220 11.69 -4.79 11.15
C GLN A 220 11.20 -3.40 10.69
N LEU A 221 10.71 -2.58 11.62
CA LEU A 221 10.23 -1.23 11.32
C LEU A 221 11.36 -0.37 10.74
N THR A 222 12.54 -0.35 11.37
CA THR A 222 13.70 0.41 10.90
C THR A 222 14.14 -0.03 9.51
N ALA A 223 14.20 -1.33 9.25
CA ALA A 223 14.52 -1.86 7.92
C ALA A 223 13.46 -1.46 6.88
N PHE A 224 12.17 -1.58 7.22
CA PHE A 224 11.04 -1.25 6.36
C PHE A 224 11.02 0.22 5.96
N VAL A 225 11.09 1.15 6.92
CA VAL A 225 11.05 2.60 6.62
C VAL A 225 12.26 3.04 5.81
N ASN A 226 13.45 2.49 6.08
CA ASN A 226 14.65 2.80 5.31
C ASN A 226 14.54 2.27 3.87
N GLN A 227 14.05 1.04 3.70
CA GLN A 227 13.84 0.44 2.38
C GLN A 227 12.85 1.27 1.55
N THR A 228 11.69 1.64 2.10
CA THR A 228 10.73 2.49 1.37
C THR A 228 11.36 3.84 1.01
N ALA A 229 12.08 4.47 1.94
CA ALA A 229 12.75 5.75 1.70
C ALA A 229 13.75 5.66 0.55
N ASN A 230 14.60 4.63 0.52
CA ASN A 230 15.56 4.42 -0.56
C ASN A 230 14.88 4.17 -1.91
N ASN A 231 13.78 3.42 -1.93
CA ASN A 231 13.03 3.15 -3.17
C ASN A 231 12.34 4.41 -3.70
N ILE A 232 11.90 5.33 -2.84
CA ILE A 232 11.35 6.62 -3.25
C ILE A 232 12.47 7.57 -3.75
N LEU A 233 13.62 7.60 -3.08
CA LEU A 233 14.72 8.51 -3.44
C LEU A 233 15.42 8.16 -4.76
N GLN A 234 15.38 6.90 -5.17
CA GLN A 234 16.00 6.45 -6.41
C GLN A 234 15.10 6.72 -7.63
N PRO A 235 15.68 7.17 -8.76
CA PRO A 235 14.92 7.38 -9.98
C PRO A 235 14.50 6.04 -10.59
N PHE A 236 13.30 5.98 -11.17
CA PHE A 236 12.89 4.88 -12.03
C PHE A 236 13.88 4.72 -13.21
N PRO A 237 14.35 3.50 -13.55
CA PRO A 237 13.90 2.19 -13.08
C PRO A 237 14.63 1.61 -11.85
N VAL A 238 15.54 2.36 -11.20
CA VAL A 238 16.18 1.90 -9.96
C VAL A 238 15.22 1.95 -8.78
N GLY A 239 14.45 3.03 -8.66
CA GLY A 239 13.42 3.21 -7.64
C GLY A 239 12.03 3.44 -8.22
N LEU A 240 11.18 4.15 -7.48
CA LEU A 240 9.78 4.42 -7.83
C LEU A 240 9.54 5.83 -8.39
N SER A 241 10.49 6.76 -8.23
CA SER A 241 10.23 8.17 -8.53
C SER A 241 10.71 8.58 -9.91
N ASN A 242 9.95 9.44 -10.56
CA ASN A 242 10.40 10.23 -11.69
C ASN A 242 9.76 11.64 -11.60
N PRO A 243 10.11 12.59 -12.49
CA PRO A 243 9.54 13.94 -12.43
C PRO A 243 8.00 14.04 -12.51
N VAL A 244 7.30 13.01 -13.01
CA VAL A 244 5.83 13.02 -13.11
C VAL A 244 5.14 12.48 -11.86
N GLY A 245 5.85 11.81 -10.95
CA GLY A 245 5.24 11.18 -9.78
C GLY A 245 6.02 10.01 -9.20
N MET A 246 5.42 9.40 -8.19
CA MET A 246 5.81 8.08 -7.66
C MET A 246 4.99 7.00 -8.37
N LEU A 247 5.67 6.11 -9.09
CA LEU A 247 5.03 5.04 -9.84
C LEU A 247 4.44 3.97 -8.91
N VAL A 248 3.29 3.40 -9.29
CA VAL A 248 2.65 2.34 -8.50
C VAL A 248 3.30 0.97 -8.69
N ALA A 249 4.02 0.77 -9.80
CA ALA A 249 4.75 -0.46 -10.09
C ALA A 249 6.04 -0.15 -10.87
N ASN A 250 7.11 -0.83 -10.49
CA ASN A 250 8.40 -0.87 -11.16
C ASN A 250 8.78 -2.35 -11.42
N PRO A 251 8.61 -2.83 -12.66
CA PRO A 251 8.85 -4.22 -13.04
C PRO A 251 10.32 -4.53 -13.38
N ALA A 252 11.25 -3.57 -13.24
CA ALA A 252 12.61 -3.67 -13.75
C ALA A 252 13.46 -4.80 -13.15
N TYR A 253 13.05 -5.31 -11.99
CA TYR A 253 13.74 -6.39 -11.28
C TYR A 253 13.15 -7.78 -11.54
N GLY A 254 12.15 -7.89 -12.43
CA GLY A 254 11.48 -9.15 -12.74
C GLY A 254 12.33 -10.12 -13.59
N GLY A 255 13.19 -9.59 -14.45
CA GLY A 255 14.16 -10.35 -15.26
C GLY A 255 13.59 -11.15 -16.43
N ASP A 256 12.29 -11.42 -16.44
CA ASP A 256 11.56 -12.02 -17.55
C ASP A 256 10.87 -10.95 -18.41
N ALA A 257 10.82 -11.16 -19.72
CA ALA A 257 10.19 -10.27 -20.69
C ALA A 257 8.71 -9.97 -20.38
N VAL A 258 8.01 -10.92 -19.75
CA VAL A 258 6.61 -10.75 -19.33
C VAL A 258 6.41 -9.54 -18.42
N TYR A 259 7.43 -9.14 -17.66
CA TYR A 259 7.39 -7.98 -16.77
C TYR A 259 7.34 -6.65 -17.54
N ALA A 260 8.23 -6.48 -18.52
CA ALA A 260 8.25 -5.29 -19.36
C ALA A 260 7.01 -5.21 -20.27
N ALA A 261 6.52 -6.36 -20.75
CA ALA A 261 5.37 -6.44 -21.64
C ALA A 261 4.03 -6.09 -20.95
N ASN A 262 3.89 -6.34 -19.64
CA ASN A 262 2.59 -6.24 -18.97
C ASN A 262 2.45 -5.09 -17.95
N TRP A 263 3.57 -4.56 -17.42
CA TRP A 263 3.56 -3.34 -16.59
C TRP A 263 4.07 -2.13 -17.38
N THR A 264 3.43 -1.88 -18.53
CA THR A 264 3.74 -0.72 -19.38
C THR A 264 3.27 0.59 -18.75
N ASN A 265 3.63 1.71 -19.36
CA ASN A 265 3.10 3.02 -18.98
C ASN A 265 1.63 3.21 -19.43
N SER A 266 1.08 2.29 -20.24
CA SER A 266 -0.32 2.30 -20.69
C SER A 266 -1.22 1.32 -19.92
N ALA A 267 -0.64 0.47 -19.07
CA ALA A 267 -1.38 -0.47 -18.24
C ALA A 267 -1.93 0.23 -16.99
N TYR A 268 -3.20 -0.03 -16.65
CA TYR A 268 -3.94 0.64 -15.56
C TYR A 268 -3.24 0.58 -14.18
N HIS A 269 -2.52 -0.50 -13.92
CA HIS A 269 -1.71 -0.70 -12.71
C HIS A 269 -0.23 -0.97 -13.05
N GLY A 270 0.21 -0.46 -14.21
CA GLY A 270 1.58 -0.56 -14.71
C GLY A 270 2.52 0.49 -14.12
N THR A 271 3.45 0.96 -14.94
CA THR A 271 4.39 2.06 -14.58
C THR A 271 3.69 3.42 -14.67
N VAL A 272 2.58 3.57 -13.96
CA VAL A 272 1.73 4.77 -13.92
C VAL A 272 1.73 5.40 -12.54
N VAL A 273 1.19 6.61 -12.43
CA VAL A 273 1.03 7.33 -11.16
C VAL A 273 -0.44 7.39 -10.81
N TRP A 274 -0.75 7.01 -9.57
CA TRP A 274 -2.08 7.19 -8.99
C TRP A 274 -2.01 8.28 -7.92
N SER A 275 -3.02 9.16 -7.87
CA SER A 275 -3.03 10.26 -6.89
C SER A 275 -3.10 9.75 -5.45
N TRP A 276 -3.96 8.76 -5.19
CA TRP A 276 -4.19 8.31 -3.82
C TRP A 276 -3.03 7.52 -3.18
N PRO A 277 -2.26 6.62 -3.85
CA PRO A 277 -1.09 5.99 -3.25
C PRO A 277 0.00 7.02 -2.96
N MET A 278 0.15 8.03 -3.81
CA MET A 278 1.09 9.13 -3.59
C MET A 278 0.70 9.97 -2.36
N ALA A 279 -0.57 10.34 -2.23
CA ALA A 279 -1.09 11.03 -1.05
C ALA A 279 -0.97 10.16 0.22
N MET A 280 -1.28 8.87 0.13
CA MET A 280 -1.20 7.92 1.24
C MET A 280 0.24 7.71 1.69
N MET A 281 1.19 7.62 0.76
CA MET A 281 2.61 7.52 1.08
C MET A 281 3.10 8.77 1.80
N ALA A 282 2.80 9.97 1.26
CA ALA A 282 3.20 11.22 1.89
C ALA A 282 2.64 11.36 3.32
N ALA A 283 1.34 11.08 3.50
CA ALA A 283 0.71 11.09 4.81
C ALA A 283 1.22 9.97 5.73
N GLY A 284 1.57 8.81 5.19
CA GLY A 284 2.15 7.69 5.93
C GLY A 284 3.55 8.03 6.45
N LEU A 285 4.44 8.54 5.60
CA LEU A 285 5.77 9.00 6.01
C LEU A 285 5.67 10.12 7.05
N GLN A 286 4.75 11.08 6.88
CA GLN A 286 4.49 12.11 7.90
C GLN A 286 4.10 11.50 9.24
N ARG A 287 3.22 10.49 9.25
CA ARG A 287 2.83 9.80 10.49
C ARG A 287 4.00 9.10 11.15
N GLN A 288 4.82 8.39 10.37
CA GLN A 288 5.98 7.70 10.92
C GLN A 288 6.99 8.71 11.50
N LEU A 289 7.31 9.79 10.79
CA LEU A 289 8.17 10.87 11.29
C LEU A 289 7.58 11.55 12.53
N GLY A 290 6.25 11.74 12.58
CA GLY A 290 5.56 12.32 13.73
C GLY A 290 5.74 11.51 15.02
N ARG A 291 5.88 10.18 14.92
CA ARG A 291 6.16 9.30 16.08
C ARG A 291 7.51 9.56 16.72
N CYS A 292 8.42 10.27 16.06
CA CYS A 292 9.71 10.64 16.65
C CYS A 292 9.58 11.68 17.79
N ALA A 293 8.42 12.32 17.92
CA ALA A 293 8.10 13.21 19.04
C ALA A 293 7.38 12.51 20.21
N ASP A 294 7.07 11.22 20.09
CA ASP A 294 6.39 10.45 21.14
C ASP A 294 7.32 10.24 22.35
N SER A 295 6.74 9.91 23.52
CA SER A 295 7.52 9.62 24.74
C SER A 295 8.38 8.36 24.63
N SER A 296 8.04 7.47 23.71
CA SER A 296 8.79 6.25 23.38
C SER A 296 8.90 6.16 21.86
N PRO A 297 9.78 6.98 21.25
CA PRO A 297 9.89 7.05 19.80
C PRO A 297 10.44 5.73 19.23
N PRO A 298 10.11 5.38 17.98
CA PRO A 298 10.71 4.25 17.28
C PRO A 298 12.24 4.35 17.16
N ASP A 299 12.93 3.22 17.12
CA ASP A 299 14.41 3.17 17.07
C ASP A 299 14.98 3.88 15.83
N PHE A 300 14.26 3.82 14.70
CA PHE A 300 14.69 4.50 13.46
C PHE A 300 14.81 6.02 13.63
N CYS A 301 14.11 6.62 14.60
CA CYS A 301 14.21 8.05 14.89
C CYS A 301 15.57 8.43 15.49
N ALA A 302 16.24 7.51 16.17
CA ALA A 302 17.57 7.71 16.74
C ALA A 302 18.69 7.30 15.76
N ASP A 303 18.40 6.49 14.75
CA ASP A 303 19.32 6.20 13.65
C ASP A 303 19.35 7.38 12.68
N SER A 304 20.41 8.19 12.74
CA SER A 304 20.53 9.41 11.94
C SER A 304 20.52 9.16 10.44
N ASN A 305 20.98 7.99 9.98
CA ASN A 305 20.97 7.64 8.56
C ASN A 305 19.56 7.29 8.11
N VAL A 306 18.88 6.43 8.87
CA VAL A 306 17.51 6.02 8.52
C VAL A 306 16.55 7.18 8.65
N HIS A 307 16.57 7.91 9.76
CA HIS A 307 15.74 9.11 9.94
C HIS A 307 15.99 10.13 8.83
N GLY A 308 17.27 10.39 8.48
CA GLY A 308 17.66 11.28 7.40
C GLY A 308 17.10 10.85 6.04
N ASN A 309 17.19 9.55 5.72
CA ASN A 309 16.64 9.00 4.47
C ASN A 309 15.11 9.14 4.42
N VAL A 310 14.40 8.84 5.51
CA VAL A 310 12.94 8.95 5.58
C VAL A 310 12.49 10.40 5.40
N LEU A 311 13.16 11.35 6.05
CA LEU A 311 12.88 12.78 5.89
C LEU A 311 13.19 13.27 4.46
N ALA A 312 14.30 12.81 3.87
CA ALA A 312 14.64 13.12 2.50
C ALA A 312 13.61 12.56 1.50
N ALA A 313 13.16 11.32 1.70
CA ALA A 313 12.13 10.69 0.88
C ALA A 313 10.79 11.42 0.98
N TYR A 314 10.39 11.82 2.19
CA TYR A 314 9.19 12.64 2.41
C TYR A 314 9.25 13.95 1.63
N ASN A 315 10.37 14.68 1.74
CA ASN A 315 10.54 15.96 1.04
C ASN A 315 10.64 15.79 -0.48
N HIS A 316 11.38 14.78 -0.96
CA HIS A 316 11.48 14.45 -2.38
C HIS A 316 10.11 14.14 -2.98
N LEU A 317 9.29 13.34 -2.30
CA LEU A 317 7.94 13.02 -2.72
C LEU A 317 7.06 14.29 -2.80
N TRP A 318 7.14 15.15 -1.78
CA TRP A 318 6.39 16.41 -1.79
C TRP A 318 6.84 17.39 -2.87
N ASP A 319 8.14 17.47 -3.16
CA ASP A 319 8.65 18.30 -4.25
C ASP A 319 8.08 17.83 -5.60
N ILE A 320 7.97 16.51 -5.81
CA ILE A 320 7.33 15.93 -6.99
C ILE A 320 5.82 16.23 -7.00
N ILE A 321 5.11 16.05 -5.87
CA ILE A 321 3.68 16.34 -5.74
C ILE A 321 3.39 17.81 -6.09
N GLU A 322 4.12 18.74 -5.47
CA GLU A 322 3.95 20.19 -5.67
C GLU A 322 4.26 20.59 -7.13
N ALA A 323 5.28 19.97 -7.75
CA ALA A 323 5.60 20.19 -9.16
C ALA A 323 4.51 19.71 -10.14
N ASN A 324 3.68 18.74 -9.74
CA ASN A 324 2.59 18.17 -10.55
C ASN A 324 1.19 18.62 -10.06
N THR A 325 1.10 19.78 -9.38
CA THR A 325 -0.18 20.34 -8.86
C THR A 325 -1.35 20.32 -9.86
N PRO A 326 -1.17 20.66 -11.16
CA PRO A 326 -2.26 20.63 -12.14
C PRO A 326 -2.92 19.25 -12.32
N ASP A 327 -2.17 18.17 -12.08
CA ASP A 327 -2.57 16.79 -12.36
C ASP A 327 -3.06 16.04 -11.12
N LEU A 328 -2.90 16.59 -9.91
CA LEU A 328 -3.25 15.93 -8.64
C LEU A 328 -4.75 15.60 -8.49
N SER A 329 -5.61 16.25 -9.27
CA SER A 329 -7.06 15.98 -9.30
C SER A 329 -7.46 14.91 -10.32
N THR A 330 -6.49 14.29 -11.00
CA THR A 330 -6.72 13.15 -11.88
C THR A 330 -6.71 11.85 -11.05
N GLU A 331 -7.44 10.83 -11.51
CA GLU A 331 -7.38 9.50 -10.92
C GLU A 331 -5.98 8.89 -11.08
N VAL A 332 -5.58 8.74 -12.35
CA VAL A 332 -4.37 8.09 -12.79
C VAL A 332 -3.80 8.86 -13.99
N TRP A 333 -2.49 9.04 -13.99
CA TRP A 333 -1.76 9.60 -15.13
C TRP A 333 -0.51 8.78 -15.40
N SER A 334 0.03 8.99 -16.58
CA SER A 334 1.20 8.30 -17.07
C SER A 334 2.25 9.32 -17.50
N TRP A 335 3.22 8.86 -18.27
CA TRP A 335 4.33 9.64 -18.76
C TRP A 335 4.73 9.25 -20.18
N LEU A 336 5.29 10.23 -20.88
CA LEU A 336 6.11 10.05 -22.07
C LEU A 336 7.56 10.39 -21.74
N PHE A 337 8.50 9.73 -22.40
CA PHE A 337 9.90 10.12 -22.34
C PHE A 337 10.28 10.81 -23.66
N GLN A 338 10.47 12.12 -23.61
CA GLN A 338 10.72 12.98 -24.78
C GLN A 338 11.81 13.98 -24.45
N ASP A 339 12.72 14.25 -25.39
CA ASP A 339 13.83 15.20 -25.21
C ASP A 339 14.65 14.97 -23.93
N GLY A 340 14.83 13.70 -23.54
CA GLY A 340 15.60 13.31 -22.36
C GLY A 340 14.90 13.54 -21.01
N LYS A 341 13.57 13.80 -21.00
CA LYS A 341 12.79 14.03 -19.78
C LYS A 341 11.48 13.25 -19.78
N PHE A 342 11.00 12.95 -18.58
CA PHE A 342 9.63 12.47 -18.37
C PHE A 342 8.65 13.65 -18.42
N VAL A 343 7.54 13.48 -19.13
CA VAL A 343 6.47 14.46 -19.28
C VAL A 343 5.14 13.79 -18.93
N VAL A 344 4.31 14.45 -18.14
CA VAL A 344 2.97 13.95 -17.78
C VAL A 344 2.14 13.72 -19.04
N GLU A 345 1.44 12.59 -19.10
CA GLU A 345 0.47 12.27 -20.15
C GLU A 345 -0.77 11.63 -19.50
N PRO A 346 -2.00 12.08 -19.83
CA PRO A 346 -3.21 11.37 -19.42
C PRO A 346 -3.17 9.91 -19.88
N LEU A 347 -3.50 8.97 -18.98
CA LEU A 347 -3.42 7.54 -19.30
C LEU A 347 -4.20 7.19 -20.57
N GLY A 348 -5.45 7.67 -20.68
CA GLY A 348 -6.32 7.42 -21.83
C GLY A 348 -5.86 8.04 -23.16
N ALA A 349 -4.83 8.88 -23.16
CA ALA A 349 -4.23 9.43 -24.38
C ALA A 349 -3.15 8.52 -24.98
N LEU A 350 -2.65 7.53 -24.21
CA LEU A 350 -1.63 6.60 -24.68
C LEU A 350 -2.22 5.52 -25.62
N PRO A 351 -1.50 5.10 -26.68
CA PRO A 351 -1.95 4.04 -27.56
C PRO A 351 -2.19 2.72 -26.81
N GLY A 352 -3.38 2.14 -26.99
CA GLY A 352 -3.75 0.87 -26.36
C GLY A 352 -3.94 0.95 -24.84
N ALA A 353 -4.03 2.16 -24.27
CA ALA A 353 -4.24 2.33 -22.85
C ALA A 353 -5.63 1.91 -22.39
N THR A 354 -5.71 1.55 -21.12
CA THR A 354 -6.99 1.41 -20.42
C THR A 354 -7.60 2.79 -20.22
N GLU A 355 -8.93 2.90 -20.31
CA GLU A 355 -9.65 4.14 -20.00
C GLU A 355 -9.37 4.57 -18.55
N GLY A 356 -9.16 5.87 -18.34
CA GLY A 356 -9.14 6.48 -17.00
C GLY A 356 -10.43 7.30 -16.81
N ASP A 357 -11.01 7.26 -15.62
CA ASP A 357 -12.26 7.97 -15.37
C ASP A 357 -12.03 9.45 -15.09
N ILE A 358 -12.95 10.30 -15.56
CA ILE A 358 -12.67 11.73 -15.61
C ILE A 358 -12.55 12.38 -14.23
N ARG A 359 -13.17 11.82 -13.17
CA ARG A 359 -12.97 12.11 -11.72
C ARG A 359 -13.64 11.04 -10.84
N GLN A 360 -12.87 10.27 -10.09
CA GLN A 360 -13.37 9.36 -9.05
C GLN A 360 -13.19 9.98 -7.66
N LEU A 361 -13.86 9.46 -6.63
CA LEU A 361 -13.72 10.01 -5.26
C LEU A 361 -12.28 9.96 -4.74
N TRP A 362 -11.53 8.93 -5.14
CA TRP A 362 -10.10 8.80 -4.80
C TRP A 362 -9.20 9.78 -5.55
N SER A 363 -9.69 10.47 -6.59
CA SER A 363 -8.97 11.58 -7.26
C SER A 363 -8.91 12.86 -6.41
N LEU A 364 -9.58 12.91 -5.26
CA LEU A 364 -9.74 14.13 -4.45
C LEU A 364 -8.93 14.13 -3.15
N THR A 365 -7.98 13.20 -2.98
CA THR A 365 -7.19 13.05 -1.75
C THR A 365 -6.39 14.30 -1.38
N PHE A 366 -5.84 15.00 -2.37
CA PHE A 366 -5.07 16.23 -2.17
C PHE A 366 -5.91 17.46 -1.81
N LEU A 367 -7.25 17.34 -1.70
CA LEU A 367 -8.06 18.35 -1.01
C LEU A 367 -7.82 18.35 0.51
N ALA A 368 -7.39 17.22 1.08
CA ALA A 368 -7.22 17.03 2.51
C ALA A 368 -5.76 16.75 2.93
N VAL A 369 -4.91 16.29 2.01
CA VAL A 369 -3.50 15.99 2.28
C VAL A 369 -2.63 17.16 1.83
N MET A 370 -1.89 17.75 2.76
CA MET A 370 -0.99 18.89 2.53
C MET A 370 0.37 18.62 3.17
N ARG A 371 1.43 19.23 2.62
CA ARG A 371 2.78 19.13 3.17
C ARG A 371 2.82 19.73 4.57
N ASP A 372 3.31 18.95 5.52
CA ASP A 372 3.66 19.47 6.86
C ASP A 372 4.86 20.41 6.75
N SER A 373 4.66 21.67 7.09
CA SER A 373 5.71 22.69 7.06
C SER A 373 6.82 22.46 8.08
N ASN A 374 6.56 21.68 9.14
CA ASN A 374 7.56 21.40 10.18
C ASN A 374 8.58 20.33 9.75
N LEU A 375 8.29 19.60 8.68
CA LEU A 375 9.15 18.55 8.13
C LEU A 375 9.89 19.00 6.85
N ARG A 376 9.85 20.30 6.53
CA ARG A 376 10.56 20.88 5.38
C ARG A 376 12.07 20.97 5.61
#